data_AF-A0A5C6RXL7-F1
#
_entry.id   AF-A0A5C6RXL7-F1
#
_cell.length_a   1.000
_cell.length_b   1.000
_cell.length_c   1.000
_cell.angle_alpha   90.00
_cell.angle_beta   90.00
_cell.angle_gamma   90.00
#
_symmetry.space_group_name_H-M   'P 1'
#
loop_
_entity.id
_entity.type
_entity.pdbx_description
1 polymer ?
#
loop_
_entity_poly.entity_id
_entity_poly.type
_entity_poly.pdbx_seq_one_letter_code
_entity_poly.pdbx_strand_id
1 'polypeptide(L)'
;MRYLWIGGILCLALAAFSFQPAGGGQKEAFKAHHKGLVLYGEERYGSAVQQFERAHHLLPGNYDFTLSLAMALSRVGKAEEGLSLLQRSAGMISPSDPQLGQKQATRQFFQGMILLYAGRAGDAIRALGQSIAAQEALGGHQLLSIYHNAMGYATLLNQGGSDHGSDTLGWHYHVHKRDMIRALGHFDQAVAYDTKNASALHNYFLVRNTLGMEGMAEYYENQDAAAGSAQGPLPVGAKKTLAFTDFDELLFLLDISGSMVMESVPCMGATRFEVMRQTALYILDSLPEATALGLGTIDGDCGTAPRAWDTVGALSRYDMRYRLRFLAPNGTTPLLERLQASPELFLPTDTTRKSIFLISDGANVCRANGEDICEWARRLNERHITINILTFLDATAQNTNAFAEYGCLAANTGGQILYMDNYRCGYEHYGGSLVESCLPRIPNLRRVSCWGRAVPDLWAIEAGE
;
A
#
# COMPACT_ATOMS: atom_id res chain seq x y z
N MET A 1 -35.66 -16.09 68.61
CA MET A 1 -34.71 -16.64 67.63
C MET A 1 -35.17 -16.27 66.23
N ARG A 2 -34.52 -15.28 65.60
CA ARG A 2 -34.47 -15.05 64.14
C ARG A 2 -33.42 -13.96 63.92
N TYR A 3 -32.19 -14.38 63.60
CA TYR A 3 -31.10 -13.50 63.19
C TYR A 3 -31.26 -13.23 61.69
N LEU A 4 -31.43 -11.96 61.31
CA LEU A 4 -31.34 -11.50 59.93
C LEU A 4 -29.85 -11.36 59.57
N TRP A 5 -29.38 -12.16 58.62
CA TRP A 5 -28.09 -11.99 57.96
C TRP A 5 -28.27 -11.03 56.78
N ILE A 6 -27.65 -9.85 56.83
CA ILE A 6 -27.49 -8.96 55.68
C ILE A 6 -26.09 -9.25 55.11
N GLY A 7 -26.05 -10.03 54.03
CA GLY A 7 -24.85 -10.23 53.22
C GLY A 7 -24.69 -9.04 52.27
N GLY A 8 -23.77 -8.13 52.59
CA GLY A 8 -23.33 -7.08 51.68
C GLY A 8 -22.36 -7.66 50.64
N ILE A 9 -22.79 -7.72 49.38
CA ILE A 9 -21.93 -8.02 48.23
C ILE A 9 -21.11 -6.76 47.93
N LEU A 10 -19.83 -6.79 48.30
CA LEU A 10 -18.85 -5.77 47.92
C LEU A 10 -18.50 -5.96 46.43
N CYS A 11 -19.15 -5.20 45.56
CA CYS A 11 -18.79 -5.11 44.14
C CYS A 11 -17.44 -4.39 44.01
N LEU A 12 -16.36 -5.15 43.92
CA LEU A 12 -15.04 -4.68 43.48
C LEU A 12 -15.12 -4.34 41.99
N ALA A 13 -15.28 -3.06 41.68
CA ALA A 13 -15.10 -2.52 40.34
C ALA A 13 -13.63 -2.68 39.94
N LEU A 14 -13.33 -3.70 39.15
CA LEU A 14 -12.07 -3.83 38.43
C LEU A 14 -12.01 -2.71 37.38
N ALA A 15 -11.38 -1.60 37.73
CA ALA A 15 -10.95 -0.61 36.76
C ALA A 15 -9.96 -1.28 35.82
N ALA A 16 -10.38 -1.58 34.59
CA ALA A 16 -9.49 -1.97 33.52
C ALA A 16 -8.56 -0.78 33.24
N PHE A 17 -7.37 -0.80 33.82
CA PHE A 17 -6.29 0.08 33.42
C PHE A 17 -5.92 -0.28 31.98
N SER A 18 -6.46 0.47 31.02
CA SER A 18 -5.93 0.51 29.67
C SER A 18 -4.50 1.06 29.76
N PHE A 19 -3.52 0.16 29.68
CA PHE A 19 -2.11 0.51 29.52
C PHE A 19 -1.97 1.29 28.22
N GLN A 20 -1.90 2.62 28.29
CA GLN A 20 -1.44 3.42 27.16
C GLN A 20 0.08 3.23 27.07
N PRO A 21 0.64 2.70 25.97
CA PRO A 21 2.08 2.66 25.82
C PRO A 21 2.60 4.09 25.83
N ALA A 22 3.68 4.33 26.58
CA ALA A 22 4.39 5.61 26.62
C ALA A 22 4.72 6.06 25.18
N GLY A 23 4.56 7.36 24.91
CA GLY A 23 4.47 7.97 23.57
C GLY A 23 5.48 7.50 22.51
N GLY A 24 6.70 7.08 22.90
CA GLY A 24 7.75 6.64 21.96
C GLY A 24 7.54 5.26 21.29
N GLY A 25 6.54 4.47 21.68
CA GLY A 25 6.31 3.14 21.11
C GLY A 25 5.79 3.15 19.67
N GLN A 26 4.99 4.15 19.28
CA GLN A 26 4.31 4.16 17.98
C GLN A 26 5.27 4.38 16.82
N LYS A 27 6.10 5.42 16.89
CA LYS A 27 7.09 5.72 15.84
C LYS A 27 8.05 4.55 15.64
N GLU A 28 8.50 3.91 16.72
CA GLU A 28 9.33 2.71 16.63
C GLU A 28 8.58 1.50 16.03
N ALA A 29 7.27 1.38 16.24
CA ALA A 29 6.46 0.34 15.61
C ALA A 29 6.35 0.55 14.08
N PHE A 30 6.03 1.77 13.62
CA PHE A 30 5.99 2.09 12.19
C PHE A 30 7.37 1.96 11.51
N LYS A 31 8.43 2.32 12.23
CA LYS A 31 9.82 2.12 11.79
C LYS A 31 10.16 0.65 11.62
N ALA A 32 9.79 -0.20 12.57
CA ALA A 32 9.97 -1.64 12.46
C ALA A 32 9.14 -2.20 11.29
N HIS A 33 7.89 -1.75 11.13
CA HIS A 33 7.04 -2.16 10.02
C HIS A 33 7.62 -1.81 8.65
N HIS A 34 8.06 -0.56 8.42
CA HIS A 34 8.72 -0.17 7.17
C HIS A 34 9.96 -1.01 6.87
N LYS A 35 10.82 -1.23 7.87
CA LYS A 35 11.98 -2.13 7.69
C LYS A 35 11.54 -3.54 7.29
N GLY A 36 10.47 -4.04 7.89
CA GLY A 36 9.87 -5.33 7.52
C GLY A 36 9.41 -5.36 6.07
N LEU A 37 8.76 -4.29 5.57
CA LEU A 37 8.34 -4.17 4.17
C LEU A 37 9.54 -4.21 3.21
N VAL A 38 10.59 -3.43 3.50
CA VAL A 38 11.82 -3.41 2.70
C VAL A 38 12.46 -4.81 2.66
N LEU A 39 12.64 -5.44 3.82
CA LEU A 39 13.21 -6.79 3.92
C LEU A 39 12.34 -7.85 3.23
N TYR A 40 11.01 -7.70 3.25
CA TYR A 40 10.11 -8.59 2.55
C TYR A 40 10.26 -8.48 1.03
N GLY A 41 10.36 -7.25 0.51
CA GLY A 41 10.62 -6.98 -0.91
C GLY A 41 12.01 -7.47 -1.38
N GLU A 42 13.01 -7.45 -0.48
CA GLU A 42 14.33 -8.07 -0.69
C GLU A 42 14.32 -9.61 -0.54
N GLU A 43 13.15 -10.22 -0.35
CA GLU A 43 12.98 -11.65 -0.13
C GLU A 43 13.64 -12.23 1.14
N ARG A 44 14.02 -11.36 2.09
CA ARG A 44 14.65 -11.73 3.36
C ARG A 44 13.60 -12.03 4.42
N TYR A 45 12.75 -13.02 4.15
CA TYR A 45 11.52 -13.27 4.92
C TYR A 45 11.75 -13.50 6.42
N GLY A 46 12.80 -14.23 6.81
CA GLY A 46 13.11 -14.44 8.23
C GLY A 46 13.44 -13.14 8.98
N SER A 47 14.17 -12.22 8.34
CA SER A 47 14.45 -10.90 8.91
C SER A 47 13.20 -10.00 8.88
N ALA A 48 12.38 -10.11 7.83
CA ALA A 48 11.11 -9.39 7.74
C ALA A 48 10.16 -9.78 8.89
N VAL A 49 10.03 -11.08 9.19
CA VAL A 49 9.24 -11.59 10.34
C VAL A 49 9.69 -10.93 11.63
N GLN A 50 10.99 -10.89 11.93
CA GLN A 50 11.49 -10.26 13.17
C GLN A 50 11.08 -8.78 13.30
N GLN A 51 11.13 -8.02 12.20
CA GLN A 51 10.73 -6.62 12.21
C GLN A 51 9.20 -6.46 12.34
N PHE A 52 8.41 -7.29 11.66
CA PHE A 52 6.96 -7.28 11.79
C PHE A 52 6.47 -7.75 13.16
N GLU A 53 7.13 -8.74 13.78
CA GLU A 53 6.87 -9.14 15.17
C GLU A 53 7.11 -7.99 16.13
N ARG A 54 8.22 -7.25 15.96
CA ARG A 54 8.49 -6.04 16.75
C ARG A 54 7.40 -4.99 16.56
N ALA A 55 6.99 -4.71 15.32
CA ALA A 55 5.91 -3.75 15.04
C ALA A 55 4.59 -4.18 15.69
N HIS A 56 4.21 -5.45 15.53
CA HIS A 56 2.99 -6.03 16.11
C HIS A 56 3.04 -6.08 17.64
N HIS A 57 4.20 -6.34 18.25
CA HIS A 57 4.35 -6.32 19.71
C HIS A 57 4.16 -4.91 20.29
N LEU A 58 4.70 -3.89 19.60
CA LEU A 58 4.55 -2.50 20.01
C LEU A 58 3.13 -1.97 19.80
N LEU A 59 2.46 -2.40 18.72
CA LEU A 59 1.07 -2.01 18.39
C LEU A 59 0.23 -3.24 17.96
N PRO A 60 -0.24 -4.07 18.91
CA PRO A 60 -0.91 -5.34 18.60
C PRO A 60 -2.31 -5.18 17.99
N GLY A 61 -2.93 -4.00 18.17
CA GLY A 61 -4.22 -3.66 17.55
C GLY A 61 -4.11 -3.07 16.15
N ASN A 62 -2.90 -2.89 15.60
CA ASN A 62 -2.74 -2.32 14.27
C ASN A 62 -3.02 -3.40 13.21
N TYR A 63 -4.03 -3.14 12.38
CA TYR A 63 -4.50 -4.04 11.32
C TYR A 63 -3.41 -4.36 10.30
N ASP A 64 -2.76 -3.33 9.75
CA ASP A 64 -1.78 -3.49 8.67
C ASP A 64 -0.55 -4.26 9.15
N PHE A 65 -0.08 -4.00 10.38
CA PHE A 65 1.05 -4.72 10.97
C PHE A 65 0.73 -6.20 11.15
N THR A 66 -0.50 -6.51 11.54
CA THR A 66 -0.99 -7.88 11.71
C THR A 66 -1.05 -8.62 10.37
N LEU A 67 -1.54 -7.96 9.31
CA LEU A 67 -1.53 -8.53 7.96
C LEU A 67 -0.12 -8.77 7.43
N SER A 68 0.78 -7.80 7.61
CA SER A 68 2.17 -7.93 7.17
C SER A 68 2.89 -9.08 7.87
N LEU A 69 2.69 -9.23 9.19
CA LEU A 69 3.22 -10.35 9.96
C LEU A 69 2.65 -11.69 9.47
N ALA A 70 1.33 -11.77 9.27
CA ALA A 70 0.68 -12.98 8.75
C ALA A 70 1.26 -13.42 7.40
N MET A 71 1.44 -12.47 6.48
CA MET A 71 2.06 -12.71 5.18
C MET A 71 3.52 -13.17 5.32
N ALA A 72 4.32 -12.51 6.15
CA ALA A 72 5.72 -12.88 6.35
C ALA A 72 5.89 -14.27 6.98
N LEU A 73 5.04 -14.63 7.95
CA LEU A 73 5.05 -15.96 8.58
C LEU A 73 4.80 -17.07 7.56
N SER A 74 3.88 -16.87 6.62
CA SER A 74 3.62 -17.86 5.56
C SER A 74 4.83 -18.12 4.66
N ARG A 75 5.68 -17.10 4.43
CA ARG A 75 6.90 -17.23 3.63
C ARG A 75 8.02 -18.01 4.34
N VAL A 76 7.90 -18.22 5.65
CA VAL A 76 8.86 -19.01 6.45
C VAL A 76 8.26 -20.33 6.94
N GLY A 77 7.24 -20.84 6.25
CA GLY A 77 6.62 -22.13 6.53
C GLY A 77 5.63 -22.12 7.70
N LYS A 78 5.34 -20.96 8.30
CA LYS A 78 4.40 -20.80 9.42
C LYS A 78 3.01 -20.36 8.96
N ALA A 79 2.48 -21.03 7.93
CA ALA A 79 1.23 -20.62 7.29
C ALA A 79 0.02 -20.65 8.24
N GLU A 80 -0.09 -21.65 9.11
CA GLU A 80 -1.22 -21.76 10.06
C GLU A 80 -1.22 -20.63 11.10
N GLU A 81 -0.04 -20.22 11.58
CA GLU A 81 0.11 -19.04 12.44
C GLU A 81 -0.34 -17.77 11.71
N GLY A 82 0.07 -17.64 10.43
CA GLY A 82 -0.34 -16.53 9.56
C GLY A 82 -1.85 -16.48 9.34
N LEU A 83 -2.49 -17.60 9.02
CA LEU A 83 -3.95 -17.69 8.86
C LEU A 83 -4.69 -17.32 10.15
N SER A 84 -4.19 -17.77 11.31
CA SER A 84 -4.76 -17.42 12.62
C SER A 84 -4.65 -15.91 12.93
N LEU A 85 -3.53 -15.27 12.60
CA LEU A 85 -3.40 -13.81 12.68
C LEU A 85 -4.37 -13.09 11.75
N LEU A 86 -4.46 -13.54 10.50
CA LEU A 86 -5.34 -12.95 9.50
C LEU A 86 -6.81 -13.08 9.90
N GLN A 87 -7.23 -14.20 10.48
CA GLN A 87 -8.57 -14.37 11.03
C GLN A 87 -8.86 -13.37 12.17
N ARG A 88 -7.92 -13.20 13.11
CA ARG A 88 -8.06 -12.25 14.22
C ARG A 88 -8.09 -10.79 13.74
N SER A 89 -7.37 -10.48 12.66
CA SER A 89 -7.31 -9.12 12.10
C SER A 89 -8.68 -8.57 11.67
N ALA A 90 -9.66 -9.44 11.40
CA ALA A 90 -11.01 -9.03 11.00
C ALA A 90 -11.70 -8.15 12.05
N GLY A 91 -11.41 -8.38 13.34
CA GLY A 91 -11.95 -7.58 14.45
C GLY A 91 -11.21 -6.25 14.69
N MET A 92 -10.15 -5.96 13.93
CA MET A 92 -9.33 -4.75 14.09
C MET A 92 -9.73 -3.61 13.16
N ILE A 93 -10.68 -3.83 12.24
CA ILE A 93 -11.18 -2.80 11.32
C ILE A 93 -12.47 -2.22 11.88
N SER A 94 -12.56 -0.90 11.97
CA SER A 94 -13.81 -0.24 12.35
C SER A 94 -14.87 -0.42 11.25
N PRO A 95 -16.15 -0.67 11.57
CA PRO A 95 -17.24 -0.64 10.60
C PRO A 95 -17.40 0.72 9.90
N SER A 96 -16.91 1.81 10.51
CA SER A 96 -16.90 3.16 9.94
C SER A 96 -15.62 3.50 9.18
N ASP A 97 -14.69 2.54 9.01
CA ASP A 97 -13.44 2.76 8.29
C ASP A 97 -13.75 3.06 6.81
N PRO A 98 -13.36 4.23 6.26
CA PRO A 98 -13.62 4.58 4.87
C PRO A 98 -13.03 3.58 3.86
N GLN A 99 -12.00 2.83 4.27
CA GLN A 99 -11.30 1.84 3.46
C GLN A 99 -11.73 0.40 3.81
N LEU A 100 -12.84 0.21 4.53
CA LEU A 100 -13.32 -1.11 4.96
C LEU A 100 -13.36 -2.12 3.81
N GLY A 101 -13.97 -1.74 2.67
CA GLY A 101 -14.06 -2.60 1.49
C GLY A 101 -12.69 -3.01 0.94
N GLN A 102 -11.79 -2.04 0.75
CA GLN A 102 -10.43 -2.30 0.26
C GLN A 102 -9.64 -3.17 1.23
N LYS A 103 -9.72 -2.91 2.54
CA LYS A 103 -9.05 -3.71 3.57
C LYS A 103 -9.56 -5.14 3.59
N GLN A 104 -10.87 -5.35 3.44
CA GLN A 104 -11.48 -6.67 3.37
C GLN A 104 -11.05 -7.44 2.11
N ALA A 105 -11.04 -6.79 0.95
CA ALA A 105 -10.57 -7.37 -0.31
C ALA A 105 -9.09 -7.81 -0.20
N THR A 106 -8.22 -6.93 0.31
CA THR A 106 -6.80 -7.23 0.53
C THR A 106 -6.60 -8.39 1.53
N ARG A 107 -7.41 -8.45 2.60
CA ARG A 107 -7.35 -9.57 3.55
C ARG A 107 -7.67 -10.91 2.90
N GLN A 108 -8.71 -10.96 2.07
CA GLN A 108 -9.09 -12.16 1.32
C GLN A 108 -7.98 -12.56 0.33
N PHE A 109 -7.38 -11.58 -0.34
CA PHE A 109 -6.24 -11.82 -1.21
C PHE A 109 -5.06 -12.43 -0.45
N PHE A 110 -4.69 -11.85 0.70
CA PHE A 110 -3.63 -12.38 1.56
C PHE A 110 -3.96 -13.78 2.10
N GLN A 111 -5.21 -14.08 2.44
CA GLN A 111 -5.60 -15.44 2.78
C GLN A 111 -5.32 -16.41 1.62
N GLY A 112 -5.68 -16.03 0.40
CA GLY A 112 -5.36 -16.80 -0.80
C GLY A 112 -3.85 -16.99 -1.00
N MET A 113 -3.06 -15.94 -0.86
CA MET A 113 -1.60 -16.01 -0.99
C MET A 113 -0.94 -16.86 0.09
N ILE A 114 -1.37 -16.76 1.36
CA ILE A 114 -0.86 -17.61 2.45
C ILE A 114 -1.13 -19.08 2.14
N LEU A 115 -2.33 -19.40 1.64
CA LEU A 115 -2.68 -20.75 1.22
C LEU A 115 -1.82 -21.22 0.03
N LEU A 116 -1.53 -20.35 -0.94
CA LEU A 116 -0.61 -20.67 -2.04
C LEU A 116 0.81 -20.95 -1.56
N TYR A 117 1.36 -20.12 -0.67
CA TYR A 117 2.69 -20.34 -0.10
C TYR A 117 2.76 -21.61 0.75
N ALA A 118 1.63 -22.06 1.29
CA ALA A 118 1.49 -23.35 1.98
C ALA A 118 1.27 -24.55 1.04
N GLY A 119 1.28 -24.37 -0.29
CA GLY A 119 1.00 -25.42 -1.26
C GLY A 119 -0.49 -25.83 -1.36
N ARG A 120 -1.39 -25.08 -0.73
CA ARG A 120 -2.84 -25.37 -0.65
C ARG A 120 -3.60 -24.62 -1.74
N ALA A 121 -3.22 -24.82 -3.00
CA ALA A 121 -3.75 -24.08 -4.15
C ALA A 121 -5.28 -24.19 -4.30
N GLY A 122 -5.85 -25.38 -4.05
CA GLY A 122 -7.31 -25.59 -4.10
C GLY A 122 -8.08 -24.75 -3.08
N ASP A 123 -7.56 -24.63 -1.85
CA ASP A 123 -8.17 -23.79 -0.80
C ASP A 123 -8.05 -22.29 -1.13
N ALA A 124 -6.95 -21.90 -1.79
CA ALA A 124 -6.68 -20.50 -2.15
C ALA A 124 -7.70 -19.92 -3.13
N ILE A 125 -8.21 -20.73 -4.07
CA ILE A 125 -9.11 -20.29 -5.15
C ILE A 125 -10.33 -19.54 -4.59
N ARG A 126 -10.95 -20.03 -3.52
CA ARG A 126 -12.13 -19.37 -2.95
C ARG A 126 -11.79 -17.97 -2.42
N ALA A 127 -10.69 -17.85 -1.68
CA ALA A 127 -10.28 -16.58 -1.08
C ALA A 127 -9.88 -15.56 -2.16
N LEU A 128 -9.13 -15.99 -3.18
CA LEU A 128 -8.75 -15.16 -4.32
C LEU A 128 -9.98 -14.73 -5.14
N GLY A 129 -10.98 -15.60 -5.30
CA GLY A 129 -12.21 -15.27 -6.03
C GLY A 129 -13.02 -14.20 -5.31
N GLN A 130 -13.09 -14.29 -3.98
CA GLN A 130 -13.74 -13.26 -3.16
C GLN A 130 -12.99 -11.93 -3.23
N SER A 131 -11.65 -11.94 -3.20
CA SER A 131 -10.87 -10.71 -3.31
C SER A 131 -11.01 -10.04 -4.67
N ILE A 132 -11.06 -10.81 -5.77
CA ILE A 132 -11.31 -10.28 -7.12
C ILE A 132 -12.69 -9.61 -7.18
N ALA A 133 -13.74 -10.32 -6.78
CA ALA A 133 -15.10 -9.78 -6.83
C ALA A 133 -15.27 -8.51 -5.98
N ALA A 134 -14.64 -8.48 -4.80
CA ALA A 134 -14.63 -7.29 -3.95
C ALA A 134 -13.86 -6.13 -4.61
N GLN A 135 -12.72 -6.40 -5.24
CA GLN A 135 -11.90 -5.39 -5.89
C GLN A 135 -12.53 -4.83 -7.17
N GLU A 136 -13.23 -5.65 -7.94
CA GLU A 136 -14.02 -5.23 -9.11
C GLU A 136 -15.14 -4.27 -8.69
N ALA A 137 -15.84 -4.56 -7.58
CA ALA A 137 -16.87 -3.68 -7.04
C ALA A 137 -16.32 -2.33 -6.57
N LEU A 138 -15.04 -2.26 -6.19
CA LEU A 138 -14.35 -1.02 -5.80
C LEU A 138 -13.75 -0.26 -7.00
N GLY A 139 -13.63 -0.89 -8.18
CA GLY A 139 -13.07 -0.27 -9.39
C GLY A 139 -11.54 -0.08 -9.39
N GLY A 140 -10.80 -0.81 -8.55
CA GLY A 140 -9.33 -0.67 -8.46
C GLY A 140 -8.57 -1.62 -9.38
N HIS A 141 -8.29 -1.17 -10.61
CA HIS A 141 -7.80 -2.01 -11.71
C HIS A 141 -6.37 -2.57 -11.52
N GLN A 142 -5.46 -1.81 -10.92
CA GLN A 142 -4.06 -2.24 -10.77
C GLN A 142 -3.91 -3.49 -9.90
N LEU A 143 -4.67 -3.58 -8.79
CA LEU A 143 -4.68 -4.75 -7.93
C LEU A 143 -5.33 -5.96 -8.60
N LEU A 144 -6.29 -5.74 -9.51
CA LEU A 144 -6.92 -6.83 -10.27
C LEU A 144 -5.91 -7.57 -11.13
N SER A 145 -4.90 -6.89 -11.69
CA SER A 145 -3.81 -7.58 -12.39
C SER A 145 -3.12 -8.62 -11.51
N ILE A 146 -2.72 -8.21 -10.30
CA ILE A 146 -2.04 -9.08 -9.32
C ILE A 146 -2.98 -10.21 -8.87
N TYR A 147 -4.24 -9.89 -8.60
CA TYR A 147 -5.21 -10.87 -8.07
C TYR A 147 -5.56 -11.93 -9.11
N HIS A 148 -5.78 -11.53 -10.36
CA HIS A 148 -6.01 -12.45 -11.46
C HIS A 148 -4.76 -13.29 -11.76
N ASN A 149 -3.56 -12.72 -11.69
CA ASN A 149 -2.33 -13.50 -11.83
C ASN A 149 -2.22 -14.58 -10.75
N ALA A 150 -2.48 -14.24 -9.48
CA ALA A 150 -2.50 -15.21 -8.39
C ALA A 150 -3.60 -16.27 -8.57
N MET A 151 -4.79 -15.90 -9.06
CA MET A 151 -5.87 -16.84 -9.35
C MET A 151 -5.51 -17.81 -10.48
N GLY A 152 -4.90 -17.33 -11.56
CA GLY A 152 -4.40 -18.18 -12.64
C GLY A 152 -3.36 -19.18 -12.13
N TYR A 153 -2.43 -18.71 -11.30
CA TYR A 153 -1.41 -19.54 -10.66
C TYR A 153 -2.03 -20.61 -9.75
N ALA A 154 -2.98 -20.23 -8.89
CA ALA A 154 -3.71 -21.16 -8.02
C ALA A 154 -4.48 -22.21 -8.83
N THR A 155 -5.16 -21.78 -9.89
CA THR A 155 -5.93 -22.67 -10.79
C THR A 155 -5.01 -23.68 -11.47
N LEU A 156 -3.82 -23.24 -11.89
CA LEU A 156 -2.84 -24.10 -12.53
C LEU A 156 -2.26 -25.13 -11.56
N LEU A 157 -2.00 -24.75 -10.31
CA LEU A 157 -1.43 -25.62 -9.27
C LEU A 157 -2.47 -26.47 -8.51
N ASN A 158 -3.76 -26.24 -8.72
CA ASN A 158 -4.81 -27.06 -8.13
C ASN A 158 -4.89 -28.43 -8.84
N GLN A 159 -3.88 -29.25 -8.62
CA GLN A 159 -3.63 -30.53 -9.30
C GLN A 159 -3.27 -31.62 -8.29
N GLY A 160 -3.42 -32.87 -8.72
CA GLY A 160 -2.84 -34.00 -8.00
C GLY A 160 -1.32 -34.03 -8.17
N GLY A 161 -0.60 -34.26 -7.08
CA GLY A 161 0.84 -34.53 -7.11
C GLY A 161 1.15 -35.90 -7.70
N SER A 162 2.42 -36.14 -8.00
CA SER A 162 2.92 -37.47 -8.34
C SER A 162 2.97 -38.35 -7.08
N ASP A 163 2.08 -39.34 -6.96
CA ASP A 163 2.14 -40.37 -5.89
C ASP A 163 3.29 -41.38 -6.09
N HIS A 164 3.94 -41.34 -7.25
CA HIS A 164 5.05 -42.21 -7.63
C HIS A 164 6.17 -41.34 -8.22
N GLY A 165 7.40 -41.53 -7.75
CA GLY A 165 8.57 -40.91 -8.37
C GLY A 165 8.70 -41.40 -9.81
N SER A 166 8.84 -40.49 -10.77
CA SER A 166 9.34 -40.87 -12.09
C SER A 166 10.87 -40.97 -11.97
N ASP A 167 11.50 -41.95 -12.61
CA ASP A 167 12.95 -42.21 -12.49
C ASP A 167 13.84 -41.01 -12.84
N THR A 168 13.31 -40.00 -13.54
CA THR A 168 14.06 -38.82 -14.01
C THR A 168 13.67 -37.52 -13.31
N LEU A 169 12.80 -37.56 -12.30
CA LEU A 169 12.01 -36.38 -11.92
C LEU A 169 11.59 -36.41 -10.46
N GLY A 170 11.92 -35.35 -9.72
CA GLY A 170 11.47 -35.15 -8.33
C GLY A 170 9.96 -35.00 -8.21
N TRP A 171 9.49 -34.60 -7.02
CA TRP A 171 8.06 -34.39 -6.80
C TRP A 171 7.51 -33.28 -7.72
N HIS A 172 6.37 -33.54 -8.37
CA HIS A 172 5.79 -32.63 -9.36
C HIS A 172 4.25 -32.69 -9.40
N TYR A 173 3.64 -31.63 -9.92
CA TYR A 173 2.21 -31.55 -10.19
C TYR A 173 1.90 -31.95 -11.62
N HIS A 174 0.90 -32.80 -11.83
CA HIS A 174 0.39 -33.12 -13.16
C HIS A 174 -0.65 -32.11 -13.61
N VAL A 175 -0.34 -31.33 -14.65
CA VAL A 175 -1.21 -30.25 -15.11
C VAL A 175 -2.01 -30.69 -16.33
N HIS A 176 -3.33 -30.70 -16.18
CA HIS A 176 -4.24 -30.98 -17.29
C HIS A 176 -4.43 -29.78 -18.23
N LYS A 177 -4.52 -30.05 -19.53
CA LYS A 177 -4.82 -29.04 -20.57
C LYS A 177 -6.06 -28.18 -20.25
N ARG A 178 -7.11 -28.77 -19.69
CA ARG A 178 -8.33 -28.05 -19.25
C ARG A 178 -8.00 -26.94 -18.26
N ASP A 179 -7.16 -27.24 -17.27
CA ASP A 179 -6.86 -26.32 -16.19
C ASP A 179 -5.82 -25.28 -16.61
N MET A 180 -4.94 -25.62 -17.58
CA MET A 180 -4.15 -24.62 -18.31
C MET A 180 -5.04 -23.59 -19.04
N ILE A 181 -6.09 -24.03 -19.73
CA ILE A 181 -7.00 -23.11 -20.43
C ILE A 181 -7.73 -22.19 -19.43
N ARG A 182 -8.18 -22.74 -18.29
CA ARG A 182 -8.80 -21.93 -17.23
C ARG A 182 -7.83 -20.92 -16.62
N ALA A 183 -6.61 -21.36 -16.31
CA ALA A 183 -5.56 -20.49 -15.80
C ALA A 183 -5.21 -19.39 -16.81
N LEU A 184 -5.14 -19.72 -18.10
CA LEU A 184 -4.88 -18.76 -19.17
C LEU A 184 -5.92 -17.64 -19.20
N GLY A 185 -7.21 -17.95 -19.00
CA GLY A 185 -8.25 -16.92 -18.92
C GLY A 185 -8.01 -15.92 -17.79
N HIS A 186 -7.46 -16.35 -16.66
CA HIS A 186 -7.09 -15.44 -15.58
C HIS A 186 -5.82 -14.64 -15.90
N PHE A 187 -4.79 -15.26 -16.50
CA PHE A 187 -3.58 -14.52 -16.90
C PHE A 187 -3.88 -13.47 -17.99
N ASP A 188 -4.80 -13.77 -18.90
CA ASP A 188 -5.29 -12.83 -19.91
C ASP A 188 -5.93 -11.59 -19.25
N GLN A 189 -6.83 -11.79 -18.29
CA GLN A 189 -7.39 -10.69 -17.49
C GLN A 189 -6.29 -9.92 -16.74
N ALA A 190 -5.31 -10.62 -16.16
CA ALA A 190 -4.23 -9.99 -15.44
C ALA A 190 -3.42 -9.01 -16.31
N VAL A 191 -3.10 -9.43 -17.54
CA VAL A 191 -2.41 -8.60 -18.55
C VAL A 191 -3.29 -7.48 -19.06
N ALA A 192 -4.60 -7.71 -19.21
CA ALA A 192 -5.55 -6.68 -19.63
C ALA A 192 -5.66 -5.54 -18.59
N TYR A 193 -5.57 -5.85 -17.30
CA TYR A 193 -5.61 -4.86 -16.22
C TYR A 193 -4.30 -4.07 -16.06
N ASP A 194 -3.15 -4.71 -16.27
CA ASP A 194 -1.84 -4.05 -16.24
C ASP A 194 -0.87 -4.75 -17.19
N THR A 195 -0.59 -4.10 -18.32
CA THR A 195 0.34 -4.60 -19.32
C THR A 195 1.81 -4.53 -18.88
N LYS A 196 2.12 -3.88 -17.75
CA LYS A 196 3.48 -3.80 -17.18
C LYS A 196 3.75 -4.84 -16.10
N ASN A 197 2.76 -5.65 -15.72
CA ASN A 197 2.95 -6.73 -14.75
C ASN A 197 3.77 -7.88 -15.35
N ALA A 198 5.08 -7.88 -15.10
CA ALA A 198 6.02 -8.85 -15.67
C ALA A 198 5.70 -10.32 -15.32
N SER A 199 5.23 -10.60 -14.10
CA SER A 199 4.86 -11.97 -13.71
C SER A 199 3.58 -12.43 -14.41
N ALA A 200 2.59 -11.54 -14.57
CA ALA A 200 1.37 -11.83 -15.34
C ALA A 200 1.71 -12.14 -16.80
N LEU A 201 2.54 -11.30 -17.43
CA LEU A 201 3.02 -11.52 -18.80
C LEU A 201 3.75 -12.86 -18.94
N HIS A 202 4.71 -13.15 -18.06
CA HIS A 202 5.42 -14.43 -18.09
C HIS A 202 4.47 -15.62 -18.01
N ASN A 203 3.54 -15.60 -17.06
CA ASN A 203 2.60 -16.69 -16.85
C ASN A 203 1.66 -16.88 -18.04
N TYR A 204 1.14 -15.79 -18.58
CA TYR A 204 0.30 -15.78 -19.78
C TYR A 204 1.04 -16.43 -20.96
N PHE A 205 2.24 -15.95 -21.29
CA PHE A 205 3.00 -16.46 -22.43
C PHE A 205 3.41 -17.91 -22.27
N LEU A 206 3.88 -18.28 -21.08
CA LEU A 206 4.28 -19.66 -20.80
C LEU A 206 3.12 -20.60 -21.10
N VAL A 207 1.95 -20.38 -20.49
CA VAL A 207 0.79 -21.26 -20.64
C VAL A 207 0.24 -21.23 -22.06
N ARG A 208 0.16 -20.05 -22.68
CA ARG A 208 -0.32 -19.91 -24.07
C ARG A 208 0.56 -20.67 -25.07
N ASN A 209 1.88 -20.52 -24.95
CA ASN A 209 2.85 -21.20 -25.81
C ASN A 209 2.79 -22.71 -25.57
N THR A 210 2.69 -23.14 -24.31
CA THR A 210 2.48 -24.55 -23.93
C THR A 210 1.22 -25.14 -24.58
N LEU A 211 0.16 -24.35 -24.74
CA LEU A 211 -1.09 -24.75 -25.39
C LEU A 211 -1.03 -24.72 -26.92
N GLY A 212 0.04 -24.18 -27.52
CA GLY A 212 0.21 -24.09 -28.98
C GLY A 212 -0.74 -23.09 -29.66
N MET A 213 -1.11 -22.00 -28.97
CA MET A 213 -2.01 -20.98 -29.50
C MET A 213 -1.23 -19.90 -30.29
N GLU A 214 -1.52 -19.72 -31.58
CA GLU A 214 -0.85 -18.73 -32.46
C GLU A 214 -1.38 -17.28 -32.29
N GLY A 215 -0.59 -16.30 -32.73
CA GLY A 215 -1.08 -14.97 -33.18
C GLY A 215 -1.12 -13.78 -32.20
N MET A 216 -0.01 -13.32 -31.62
CA MET A 216 0.07 -11.95 -31.01
C MET A 216 1.46 -11.28 -31.11
N ALA A 217 2.38 -11.76 -31.96
CA ALA A 217 3.71 -11.13 -32.09
C ALA A 217 3.60 -9.65 -32.50
N GLU A 218 2.66 -9.32 -33.39
CA GLU A 218 2.37 -7.95 -33.85
C GLU A 218 1.73 -7.04 -32.77
N TYR A 219 1.05 -7.59 -31.77
CA TYR A 219 0.44 -6.77 -30.70
C TYR A 219 1.51 -6.15 -29.78
N TYR A 220 2.65 -6.84 -29.60
CA TYR A 220 3.73 -6.39 -28.71
C TYR A 220 4.86 -5.64 -29.41
N GLU A 221 5.13 -5.87 -30.71
CA GLU A 221 5.97 -4.93 -31.48
C GLU A 221 5.40 -3.50 -31.42
N ASN A 222 4.07 -3.39 -31.33
CA ASN A 222 3.38 -2.11 -31.16
C ASN A 222 3.31 -1.61 -29.70
N GLN A 223 3.50 -2.46 -28.68
CA GLN A 223 3.46 -2.05 -27.26
C GLN A 223 4.82 -1.77 -26.63
N ASP A 224 5.91 -2.40 -27.08
CA ASP A 224 7.28 -1.98 -26.71
C ASP A 224 7.59 -0.58 -27.26
N ALA A 225 6.99 -0.23 -28.41
CA ALA A 225 6.98 1.13 -28.96
C ALA A 225 6.05 2.09 -28.19
N ALA A 226 5.09 1.57 -27.42
CA ALA A 226 4.13 2.31 -26.62
C ALA A 226 4.50 2.33 -25.11
N ALA A 227 5.77 2.12 -24.78
CA ALA A 227 6.34 2.56 -23.52
C ALA A 227 6.20 4.08 -23.43
N GLY A 228 5.02 4.53 -23.01
CA GLY A 228 4.70 5.93 -22.84
C GLY A 228 5.66 6.52 -21.82
N SER A 229 6.64 7.26 -22.31
CA SER A 229 7.19 8.42 -21.59
C SER A 229 6.00 9.22 -21.05
N ALA A 230 6.08 9.75 -19.82
CA ALA A 230 5.12 10.76 -19.38
C ALA A 230 5.12 11.91 -20.40
N GLN A 231 4.18 11.90 -21.35
CA GLN A 231 4.01 12.95 -22.35
C GLN A 231 3.18 14.04 -21.70
N GLY A 232 3.79 14.75 -20.74
CA GLY A 232 3.14 15.81 -20.00
C GLY A 232 3.86 16.16 -18.69
N PRO A 233 3.53 17.30 -18.08
CA PRO A 233 4.16 17.76 -16.85
C PRO A 233 3.75 16.97 -15.59
N LEU A 234 2.86 15.98 -15.71
CA LEU A 234 2.28 15.24 -14.60
C LEU A 234 2.69 13.75 -14.62
N PRO A 235 2.94 13.14 -13.45
CA PRO A 235 3.15 11.69 -13.34
C PRO A 235 1.94 10.87 -13.82
N VAL A 236 2.23 9.64 -14.27
CA VAL A 236 1.22 8.61 -14.49
C VAL A 236 0.46 8.37 -13.19
N GLY A 237 -0.87 8.26 -13.29
CA GLY A 237 -1.70 8.08 -12.10
C GLY A 237 -1.84 9.35 -11.25
N ALA A 238 -1.54 10.56 -11.77
CA ALA A 238 -1.85 11.83 -11.10
C ALA A 238 -3.31 11.90 -10.57
N LYS A 239 -4.27 11.29 -11.28
CA LYS A 239 -5.66 11.16 -10.82
C LYS A 239 -5.81 10.52 -9.44
N LYS A 240 -4.88 9.64 -9.00
CA LYS A 240 -4.87 9.05 -7.66
C LYS A 240 -4.80 10.12 -6.56
N THR A 241 -4.17 11.27 -6.81
CA THR A 241 -4.11 12.36 -5.83
C THR A 241 -5.48 13.00 -5.56
N LEU A 242 -6.44 12.88 -6.47
CA LEU A 242 -7.79 13.40 -6.28
C LEU A 242 -8.60 12.59 -5.26
N ALA A 243 -8.19 11.36 -4.94
CA ALA A 243 -8.77 10.61 -3.84
C ALA A 243 -8.51 11.29 -2.48
N PHE A 244 -7.50 12.16 -2.39
CA PHE A 244 -7.07 12.80 -1.14
C PHE A 244 -7.75 14.16 -0.90
N THR A 245 -8.69 14.53 -1.77
CA THR A 245 -9.19 15.90 -1.89
C THR A 245 -10.70 16.04 -1.67
N ASP A 246 -11.42 14.95 -1.38
CA ASP A 246 -12.85 14.98 -1.01
C ASP A 246 -13.04 15.47 0.44
N PHE A 247 -12.83 16.76 0.65
CA PHE A 247 -12.95 17.44 1.93
C PHE A 247 -13.59 18.81 1.75
N ASP A 248 -14.23 19.31 2.81
CA ASP A 248 -14.86 20.63 2.81
C ASP A 248 -13.78 21.73 2.86
N GLU A 249 -12.72 21.46 3.64
CA GLU A 249 -11.55 22.31 3.78
C GLU A 249 -10.28 21.52 3.41
N LEU A 250 -9.47 22.06 2.49
CA LEU A 250 -8.22 21.47 2.05
C LEU A 250 -7.07 22.46 2.21
N LEU A 251 -6.09 22.09 3.04
CA LEU A 251 -4.84 22.83 3.21
C LEU A 251 -3.75 22.14 2.37
N PHE A 252 -3.21 22.84 1.37
CA PHE A 252 -1.96 22.44 0.76
C PHE A 252 -0.81 22.76 1.71
N LEU A 253 -0.04 21.75 2.13
CA LEU A 253 1.19 21.95 2.89
C LEU A 253 2.37 21.46 2.05
N LEU A 254 3.07 22.41 1.43
CA LEU A 254 4.00 22.15 0.34
C LEU A 254 5.45 22.32 0.80
N ASP A 255 6.24 21.26 0.68
CA ASP A 255 7.69 21.33 0.85
C ASP A 255 8.34 22.03 -0.33
N ILE A 256 9.00 23.15 -0.03
CA ILE A 256 9.72 23.95 -1.03
C ILE A 256 11.20 24.07 -0.66
N SER A 257 11.69 23.18 0.20
CA SER A 257 13.08 23.17 0.68
C SER A 257 14.09 22.86 -0.43
N GLY A 258 15.38 23.03 -0.13
CA GLY A 258 16.45 22.79 -1.07
C GLY A 258 16.49 21.37 -1.66
N SER A 259 16.14 20.33 -0.90
CA SER A 259 16.13 18.94 -1.40
C SER A 259 15.17 18.76 -2.57
N MET A 260 14.03 19.45 -2.53
CA MET A 260 13.04 19.41 -3.60
C MET A 260 13.58 19.94 -4.94
N VAL A 261 14.60 20.80 -4.91
CA VAL A 261 15.22 21.39 -6.11
C VAL A 261 16.51 20.68 -6.51
N MET A 262 17.30 20.26 -5.53
CA MET A 262 18.58 19.59 -5.77
C MET A 262 18.38 18.17 -6.32
N GLU A 263 17.30 17.51 -5.93
CA GLU A 263 16.96 16.17 -6.38
C GLU A 263 16.00 16.20 -7.58
N SER A 264 16.21 15.26 -8.50
CA SER A 264 15.39 15.12 -9.69
C SER A 264 14.44 13.93 -9.60
N VAL A 265 13.38 13.97 -10.40
CA VAL A 265 12.59 12.81 -10.79
C VAL A 265 13.15 12.35 -12.15
N PRO A 266 14.08 11.39 -12.19
CA PRO A 266 14.91 11.15 -13.37
C PRO A 266 14.09 10.83 -14.62
N CYS A 267 13.03 10.03 -14.45
CA CYS A 267 12.20 9.58 -15.55
C CYS A 267 11.34 10.72 -16.17
N MET A 268 11.19 11.86 -15.48
CA MET A 268 10.50 13.05 -15.98
C MET A 268 11.45 14.16 -16.43
N GLY A 269 12.75 14.06 -16.12
CA GLY A 269 13.73 15.12 -16.41
C GLY A 269 13.43 16.45 -15.71
N ALA A 270 12.76 16.41 -14.55
CA ALA A 270 12.32 17.58 -13.79
C ALA A 270 12.72 17.46 -12.32
N THR A 271 12.80 18.58 -11.61
CA THR A 271 13.03 18.61 -10.16
C THR A 271 11.78 18.13 -9.41
N ARG A 272 11.94 17.60 -8.19
CA ARG A 272 10.78 17.24 -7.34
C ARG A 272 9.87 18.43 -7.07
N PHE A 273 10.45 19.62 -6.92
CA PHE A 273 9.76 20.89 -6.77
C PHE A 273 8.86 21.20 -7.96
N GLU A 274 9.37 21.05 -9.19
CA GLU A 274 8.57 21.25 -10.40
C GLU A 274 7.41 20.27 -10.48
N VAL A 275 7.65 18.99 -10.22
CA VAL A 275 6.61 17.96 -10.23
C VAL A 275 5.56 18.22 -9.15
N MET A 276 5.98 18.57 -7.92
CA MET A 276 5.09 18.97 -6.82
C MET A 276 4.20 20.14 -7.23
N ARG A 277 4.78 21.20 -7.81
CA ARG A 277 4.04 22.39 -8.23
C ARG A 277 3.02 22.06 -9.31
N GLN A 278 3.38 21.24 -10.30
CA GLN A 278 2.46 20.82 -11.36
C GLN A 278 1.33 19.97 -10.79
N THR A 279 1.62 19.07 -9.87
CA THR A 279 0.61 18.25 -9.18
C THR A 279 -0.34 19.09 -8.33
N ALA A 280 0.16 20.09 -7.58
CA ALA A 280 -0.67 21.01 -6.82
C ALA A 280 -1.62 21.83 -7.73
N LEU A 281 -1.12 22.29 -8.88
CA LEU A 281 -1.93 22.98 -9.89
C LEU A 281 -2.99 22.06 -10.51
N TYR A 282 -2.63 20.81 -10.83
CA TYR A 282 -3.57 19.81 -11.33
C TYR A 282 -4.70 19.54 -10.33
N ILE A 283 -4.36 19.40 -9.05
CA ILE A 283 -5.34 19.19 -7.98
C ILE A 283 -6.26 20.42 -7.89
N LEU A 284 -5.71 21.63 -7.82
CA LEU A 284 -6.48 22.88 -7.77
C LEU A 284 -7.52 22.96 -8.90
N ASP A 285 -7.13 22.55 -10.10
CA ASP A 285 -7.97 22.60 -11.30
C ASP A 285 -9.08 21.54 -11.30
N SER A 286 -8.91 20.49 -10.50
CA SER A 286 -9.84 19.36 -10.39
C SER A 286 -10.80 19.48 -9.20
N LEU A 287 -10.60 20.45 -8.31
CA LEU A 287 -11.37 20.59 -7.07
C LEU A 287 -12.76 21.22 -7.29
N PRO A 288 -13.81 20.74 -6.59
CA PRO A 288 -15.13 21.39 -6.57
C PRO A 288 -15.08 22.84 -6.09
N GLU A 289 -15.82 23.77 -6.71
CA GLU A 289 -15.81 25.20 -6.34
C GLU A 289 -16.09 25.49 -4.87
N ALA A 290 -16.86 24.63 -4.21
CA ALA A 290 -17.23 24.76 -2.81
C ALA A 290 -16.08 24.45 -1.83
N THR A 291 -15.00 23.77 -2.26
CA THR A 291 -13.89 23.41 -1.37
C THR A 291 -13.14 24.67 -0.93
N ALA A 292 -13.06 24.90 0.38
CA ALA A 292 -12.28 25.98 0.96
C ALA A 292 -10.79 25.62 0.97
N LEU A 293 -9.95 26.50 0.43
CA LEU A 293 -8.52 26.22 0.20
C LEU A 293 -7.63 27.08 1.06
N GLY A 294 -6.65 26.44 1.71
CA GLY A 294 -5.53 27.09 2.40
C GLY A 294 -4.19 26.74 1.76
N LEU A 295 -3.15 27.51 2.09
CA LEU A 295 -1.78 27.25 1.62
C LEU A 295 -0.77 27.47 2.75
N GLY A 296 0.00 26.43 3.05
CA GLY A 296 1.18 26.49 3.90
C GLY A 296 2.42 25.99 3.15
N THR A 297 3.59 26.55 3.46
CA THR A 297 4.88 26.04 2.95
C THR A 297 5.77 25.50 4.07
N ILE A 298 6.51 24.43 3.76
CA ILE A 298 7.59 23.91 4.59
C ILE A 298 8.89 24.44 4.01
N ASP A 299 9.43 25.47 4.66
CA ASP A 299 10.54 26.26 4.16
C ASP A 299 11.23 27.10 5.24
N GLY A 300 12.35 27.70 4.85
CA GLY A 300 13.14 28.61 5.68
C GLY A 300 14.07 27.88 6.66
N ASP A 301 14.60 28.63 7.63
CA ASP A 301 15.37 28.06 8.74
C ASP A 301 14.42 27.72 9.90
N CYS A 302 14.83 26.80 10.79
CA CYS A 302 14.03 26.42 11.96
C CYS A 302 13.62 27.67 12.77
N GLY A 303 12.32 27.81 13.10
CA GLY A 303 11.79 28.97 13.83
C GLY A 303 11.58 30.25 13.02
N THR A 304 11.78 30.24 11.69
CA THR A 304 11.42 31.38 10.82
C THR A 304 9.95 31.31 10.37
N ALA A 305 9.36 32.43 9.96
CA ALA A 305 8.02 32.41 9.38
C ALA A 305 8.04 31.75 7.98
N PRO A 306 7.03 30.95 7.60
CA PRO A 306 6.96 30.33 6.29
C PRO A 306 6.63 31.35 5.21
N ARG A 307 7.06 31.09 3.98
CA ARG A 307 6.83 31.98 2.83
C ARG A 307 5.36 32.15 2.47
N ALA A 308 4.56 31.09 2.61
CA ALA A 308 3.11 31.15 2.46
C ALA A 308 2.45 30.48 3.68
N TRP A 309 1.46 31.14 4.26
CA TRP A 309 0.75 30.69 5.48
C TRP A 309 -0.66 31.28 5.52
N ASP A 310 -1.47 30.88 4.55
CA ASP A 310 -2.80 31.43 4.29
C ASP A 310 -3.88 30.50 4.82
N THR A 311 -4.79 31.05 5.63
CA THR A 311 -5.93 30.32 6.17
C THR A 311 -6.88 29.90 5.05
N VAL A 312 -7.66 28.85 5.29
CA VAL A 312 -8.65 28.39 4.32
C VAL A 312 -9.63 29.50 3.95
N GLY A 313 -9.89 29.67 2.66
CA GLY A 313 -10.77 30.72 2.14
C GLY A 313 -10.16 32.12 2.09
N ALA A 314 -8.93 32.32 2.56
CA ALA A 314 -8.24 33.61 2.43
C ALA A 314 -7.87 33.96 0.98
N LEU A 315 -7.75 32.94 0.13
CA LEU A 315 -7.38 33.09 -1.28
C LEU A 315 -8.52 32.73 -2.21
N SER A 316 -8.70 33.57 -3.23
CA SER A 316 -9.46 33.15 -4.41
C SER A 316 -8.72 32.04 -5.14
N ARG A 317 -9.43 31.23 -5.95
CA ARG A 317 -8.79 30.21 -6.80
C ARG A 317 -7.78 30.80 -7.78
N TYR A 318 -8.03 32.02 -8.26
CA TYR A 318 -7.11 32.74 -9.12
C TYR A 318 -5.81 33.08 -8.37
N ASP A 319 -5.93 33.63 -7.16
CA ASP A 319 -4.77 34.00 -6.34
C ASP A 319 -4.00 32.77 -5.84
N MET A 320 -4.70 31.69 -5.51
CA MET A 320 -4.10 30.39 -5.19
C MET A 320 -3.28 29.87 -6.38
N ARG A 321 -3.87 29.88 -7.59
CA ARG A 321 -3.15 29.48 -8.81
C ARG A 321 -1.94 30.36 -9.07
N TYR A 322 -2.05 31.67 -8.87
CA TYR A 322 -0.94 32.62 -9.01
C TYR A 322 0.18 32.28 -8.02
N ARG A 323 -0.16 32.11 -6.74
CA ARG A 323 0.80 31.70 -5.70
C ARG A 323 1.50 30.40 -6.06
N LEU A 324 0.77 29.35 -6.43
CA LEU A 324 1.35 28.06 -6.81
C LEU A 324 2.31 28.19 -8.01
N ARG A 325 1.95 28.95 -9.05
CA ARG A 325 2.80 29.14 -10.24
C ARG A 325 4.13 29.82 -9.92
N PHE A 326 4.08 30.82 -9.04
CA PHE A 326 5.23 31.65 -8.67
C PHE A 326 5.85 31.29 -7.32
N LEU A 327 5.56 30.10 -6.79
CA LEU A 327 6.30 29.54 -5.66
C LEU A 327 7.78 29.48 -6.01
N ALA A 328 8.61 29.91 -5.06
CA ALA A 328 10.06 29.88 -5.16
C ALA A 328 10.61 28.99 -4.03
N PRO A 329 11.57 28.11 -4.33
CA PRO A 329 12.16 27.25 -3.32
C PRO A 329 12.90 28.06 -2.25
N ASN A 330 12.92 27.57 -1.01
CA ASN A 330 13.47 28.28 0.13
C ASN A 330 13.88 27.37 1.29
N GLY A 331 15.14 27.46 1.70
CA GLY A 331 15.62 26.98 3.00
C GLY A 331 15.59 25.46 3.23
N THR A 332 15.41 25.09 4.50
CA THR A 332 15.44 23.74 5.07
C THR A 332 14.03 23.16 5.23
N THR A 333 13.92 21.97 5.83
CA THR A 333 12.65 21.24 6.01
C THR A 333 12.22 21.21 7.50
N PRO A 334 11.64 22.30 8.06
CA PRO A 334 11.06 22.32 9.40
C PRO A 334 9.70 21.58 9.47
N LEU A 335 9.66 20.35 8.96
CA LEU A 335 8.43 19.58 8.72
C LEU A 335 7.53 19.50 9.95
N LEU A 336 8.09 19.10 11.10
CA LEU A 336 7.32 18.87 12.32
C LEU A 336 6.71 20.17 12.87
N GLU A 337 7.51 21.24 12.92
CA GLU A 337 7.05 22.56 13.39
C GLU A 337 5.88 23.08 12.54
N ARG A 338 6.01 22.99 11.21
CA ARG A 338 4.98 23.43 10.27
C ARG A 338 3.72 22.57 10.36
N LEU A 339 3.87 21.26 10.43
CA LEU A 339 2.74 20.35 10.62
C LEU A 339 2.00 20.68 11.91
N GLN A 340 2.70 20.89 13.03
CA GLN A 340 2.08 21.21 14.33
C GLN A 340 1.33 22.54 14.34
N ALA A 341 1.82 23.55 13.62
CA ALA A 341 1.16 24.84 13.48
C ALA A 341 -0.02 24.81 12.51
N SER A 342 0.05 24.00 11.45
CA SER A 342 -0.92 23.99 10.35
C SER A 342 -2.41 23.84 10.71
N PRO A 343 -2.83 23.17 11.82
CA PRO A 343 -4.24 23.14 12.21
C PRO A 343 -4.86 24.52 12.45
N GLU A 344 -4.05 25.55 12.75
CA GLU A 344 -4.52 26.92 12.94
C GLU A 344 -5.03 27.58 11.64
N LEU A 345 -4.70 27.00 10.49
CA LEU A 345 -5.10 27.51 9.19
C LEU A 345 -6.53 27.12 8.78
N PHE A 346 -7.15 26.19 9.51
CA PHE A 346 -8.54 25.79 9.30
C PHE A 346 -9.52 26.70 10.03
N LEU A 347 -10.80 26.63 9.63
CA LEU A 347 -11.87 27.26 10.38
C LEU A 347 -12.01 26.59 11.76
N PRO A 348 -12.34 27.34 12.83
CA PRO A 348 -12.45 26.83 14.19
C PRO A 348 -13.74 26.01 14.43
N THR A 349 -14.42 25.57 13.38
CA THR A 349 -15.64 24.74 13.47
C THR A 349 -15.31 23.26 13.33
N ASP A 350 -15.94 22.40 14.12
CA ASP A 350 -15.76 20.95 14.01
C ASP A 350 -16.76 20.29 13.05
N THR A 351 -17.61 21.07 12.39
CA THR A 351 -18.68 20.54 11.52
C THR A 351 -18.21 20.14 10.12
N THR A 352 -16.99 20.52 9.73
CA THR A 352 -16.42 20.31 8.40
C THR A 352 -15.37 19.21 8.42
N ARG A 353 -15.32 18.42 7.33
CA ARG A 353 -14.22 17.48 7.07
C ARG A 353 -13.01 18.26 6.57
N LYS A 354 -11.88 18.10 7.24
CA LYS A 354 -10.65 18.86 6.96
C LYS A 354 -9.54 17.92 6.51
N SER A 355 -8.76 18.34 5.52
CA SER A 355 -7.58 17.60 5.07
C SER A 355 -6.36 18.49 4.94
N ILE A 356 -5.25 18.05 5.53
CA ILE A 356 -3.92 18.54 5.21
C ILE A 356 -3.38 17.64 4.10
N PHE A 357 -3.16 18.20 2.92
CA PHE A 357 -2.42 17.51 1.86
C PHE A 357 -0.95 17.92 1.92
N LEU A 358 -0.17 17.10 2.62
CA LEU A 358 1.28 17.23 2.73
C LEU A 358 1.96 16.71 1.47
N ILE A 359 2.78 17.54 0.82
CA ILE A 359 3.67 17.12 -0.27
C ILE A 359 5.11 17.38 0.15
N SER A 360 5.91 16.34 0.40
CA SER A 360 7.27 16.47 0.93
C SER A 360 8.22 15.34 0.53
N ASP A 361 9.51 15.67 0.36
CA ASP A 361 10.59 14.70 0.14
C ASP A 361 11.54 14.57 1.34
N GLY A 362 11.26 15.22 2.46
CA GLY A 362 12.21 15.40 3.55
C GLY A 362 11.86 14.62 4.81
N ALA A 363 12.88 14.14 5.51
CA ALA A 363 12.76 13.85 6.94
C ALA A 363 12.80 15.18 7.71
N ASN A 364 12.12 15.24 8.86
CA ASN A 364 12.16 16.44 9.70
C ASN A 364 13.61 16.78 10.12
N VAL A 365 14.11 17.95 9.70
CA VAL A 365 15.50 18.39 9.96
C VAL A 365 15.62 19.18 11.26
N CYS A 366 14.53 19.83 11.69
CA CYS A 366 14.51 20.68 12.88
C CYS A 366 14.21 19.88 14.15
N ARG A 367 14.95 20.16 15.23
CA ARG A 367 14.65 19.60 16.55
C ARG A 367 13.45 20.34 17.14
N ALA A 368 12.28 19.70 17.12
CA ALA A 368 11.15 20.17 17.91
C ALA A 368 11.27 19.67 19.36
N ASN A 369 10.77 20.44 20.31
CA ASN A 369 10.80 20.11 21.73
C ASN A 369 9.90 18.91 22.04
N GLY A 370 10.48 17.70 22.04
CA GLY A 370 10.00 16.53 22.79
C GLY A 370 8.61 15.96 22.48
N GLU A 371 7.80 16.60 21.64
CA GLU A 371 6.48 16.09 21.27
C GLU A 371 6.61 14.99 20.23
N ASP A 372 6.06 13.82 20.54
CA ASP A 372 5.98 12.72 19.60
C ASP A 372 4.91 13.04 18.53
N ILE A 373 5.36 13.14 17.28
CA ILE A 373 4.48 13.46 16.13
C ILE A 373 3.31 12.46 16.00
N CYS A 374 3.51 11.20 16.41
CA CYS A 374 2.47 10.20 16.42
C CYS A 374 1.38 10.52 17.43
N GLU A 375 1.78 10.91 18.65
CA GLU A 375 0.86 11.28 19.71
C GLU A 375 0.08 12.54 19.34
N TRP A 376 0.77 13.52 18.75
CA TRP A 376 0.16 14.72 18.21
C TRP A 376 -0.90 14.39 17.15
N ALA A 377 -0.58 13.54 16.19
CA ALA A 377 -1.50 13.15 15.12
C ALA A 377 -2.78 12.49 15.64
N ARG A 378 -2.71 11.72 16.73
CA ARG A 378 -3.89 11.09 17.34
C ARG A 378 -4.92 12.12 17.82
N ARG A 379 -4.47 13.28 18.28
CA ARG A 379 -5.35 14.37 18.75
C ARG A 379 -6.00 15.15 17.60
N LEU A 380 -5.48 15.04 16.38
CA LEU A 380 -6.06 15.72 15.21
C LEU A 380 -7.36 15.05 14.74
N ASN A 381 -7.48 13.74 14.92
CA ASN A 381 -8.70 13.03 14.55
C ASN A 381 -9.92 13.54 15.35
N GLU A 382 -9.71 14.01 16.59
CA GLU A 382 -10.75 14.64 17.42
C GLU A 382 -11.27 15.95 16.80
N ARG A 383 -10.52 16.58 15.89
CA ARG A 383 -10.90 17.80 15.15
C ARG A 383 -11.32 17.54 13.71
N HIS A 384 -11.51 16.27 13.35
CA HIS A 384 -11.82 15.82 11.99
C HIS A 384 -10.79 16.29 10.94
N ILE A 385 -9.51 16.35 11.32
CA ILE A 385 -8.39 16.67 10.43
C ILE A 385 -7.70 15.39 9.99
N THR A 386 -7.77 15.10 8.70
CA THR A 386 -7.08 14.00 8.03
C THR A 386 -5.77 14.48 7.40
N ILE A 387 -4.67 13.72 7.53
CA ILE A 387 -3.39 14.03 6.87
C ILE A 387 -3.15 13.05 5.73
N ASN A 388 -3.22 13.56 4.51
CA ASN A 388 -2.85 12.82 3.30
C ASN A 388 -1.48 13.26 2.81
N ILE A 389 -0.66 12.31 2.39
CA ILE A 389 0.77 12.54 2.14
C ILE A 389 1.10 12.10 0.71
N LEU A 390 1.76 12.98 -0.03
CA LEU A 390 2.48 12.64 -1.25
C LEU A 390 3.98 12.83 -1.02
N THR A 391 4.76 11.77 -1.19
CA THR A 391 6.22 11.84 -1.02
C THR A 391 6.99 11.47 -2.27
N PHE A 392 8.17 12.08 -2.43
CA PHE A 392 9.15 11.74 -3.48
C PHE A 392 10.27 10.83 -2.98
N LEU A 393 10.19 10.40 -1.72
CA LEU A 393 11.10 9.42 -1.16
C LEU A 393 10.79 8.03 -1.72
N ASP A 394 11.82 7.36 -2.22
CA ASP A 394 11.71 5.94 -2.57
C ASP A 394 11.51 5.10 -1.29
N ALA A 395 10.72 4.03 -1.39
CA ALA A 395 10.42 3.13 -0.29
C ALA A 395 11.61 2.20 0.06
N THR A 396 12.73 2.79 0.48
CA THR A 396 14.00 2.11 0.75
C THR A 396 14.37 2.14 2.23
N ALA A 397 15.39 1.36 2.62
CA ALA A 397 15.88 1.32 4.01
C ALA A 397 16.40 2.68 4.50
N GLN A 398 16.94 3.52 3.62
CA GLN A 398 17.49 4.84 3.95
C GLN A 398 16.39 5.78 4.47
N ASN A 399 15.17 5.64 3.94
CA ASN A 399 14.05 6.53 4.24
C ASN A 399 13.15 6.05 5.39
N THR A 400 13.61 5.05 6.15
CA THR A 400 12.82 4.41 7.21
C THR A 400 12.23 5.39 8.21
N ASN A 401 12.98 6.40 8.66
CA ASN A 401 12.47 7.33 9.67
C ASN A 401 11.36 8.22 9.11
N ALA A 402 11.46 8.66 7.85
CA ALA A 402 10.44 9.48 7.21
C ALA A 402 9.15 8.67 6.99
N PHE A 403 9.26 7.44 6.47
CA PHE A 403 8.11 6.55 6.32
C PHE A 403 7.48 6.14 7.66
N ALA A 404 8.27 6.07 8.73
CA ALA A 404 7.73 5.85 10.07
C ALA A 404 6.84 7.03 10.52
N GLU A 405 7.30 8.26 10.28
CA GLU A 405 6.53 9.47 10.59
C GLU A 405 5.28 9.58 9.71
N TYR A 406 5.42 9.43 8.38
CA TYR A 406 4.30 9.47 7.45
C TYR A 406 3.27 8.39 7.73
N GLY A 407 3.71 7.14 7.95
CA GLY A 407 2.86 6.01 8.31
C GLY A 407 2.02 6.33 9.54
N CYS A 408 2.64 6.94 10.55
CA CYS A 408 1.98 7.29 11.78
C CYS A 408 0.98 8.44 11.63
N LEU A 409 1.36 9.50 10.90
CA LEU A 409 0.49 10.64 10.59
C LEU A 409 -0.77 10.18 9.86
N ALA A 410 -0.61 9.39 8.79
CA ALA A 410 -1.71 8.88 8.00
C ALA A 410 -2.61 7.95 8.82
N ALA A 411 -2.02 6.95 9.51
CA ALA A 411 -2.79 5.98 10.27
C ALA A 411 -3.60 6.61 11.42
N ASN A 412 -3.03 7.58 12.15
CA ASN A 412 -3.68 8.21 13.29
C ASN A 412 -4.77 9.23 12.89
N THR A 413 -4.79 9.68 11.64
CA THR A 413 -5.74 10.69 11.13
C THR A 413 -6.69 10.15 10.05
N GLY A 414 -6.60 8.85 9.73
CA GLY A 414 -7.41 8.21 8.69
C GLY A 414 -6.97 8.53 7.26
N GLY A 415 -5.78 9.10 7.08
CA GLY A 415 -5.25 9.51 5.78
C GLY A 415 -4.49 8.40 5.06
N GLN A 416 -3.91 8.75 3.91
CA GLN A 416 -3.21 7.83 3.03
C GLN A 416 -1.87 8.41 2.54
N ILE A 417 -0.99 7.53 2.05
CA ILE A 417 0.33 7.88 1.54
C ILE A 417 0.43 7.43 0.09
N LEU A 418 0.73 8.39 -0.79
CA LEU A 418 1.25 8.15 -2.12
C LEU A 418 2.75 8.41 -2.12
N TYR A 419 3.50 7.58 -2.84
CA TYR A 419 4.89 7.85 -3.17
C TYR A 419 5.07 7.94 -4.69
N MET A 420 6.07 8.71 -5.12
CA MET A 420 6.47 8.79 -6.52
C MET A 420 7.46 7.67 -6.84
N ASP A 421 7.10 6.79 -7.76
CA ASP A 421 8.06 5.86 -8.38
C ASP A 421 8.90 6.64 -9.40
N ASN A 422 10.14 6.92 -9.01
CA ASN A 422 11.10 7.70 -9.78
C ASN A 422 11.55 7.03 -11.09
N TYR A 423 11.28 5.73 -11.28
CA TYR A 423 11.65 4.97 -12.48
C TYR A 423 10.45 4.69 -13.39
N ARG A 424 9.25 4.52 -12.82
CA ARG A 424 8.00 4.28 -13.58
C ARG A 424 7.20 5.55 -13.86
N CYS A 425 7.64 6.70 -13.33
CA CYS A 425 7.00 8.00 -13.44
C CYS A 425 5.55 8.01 -12.95
N GLY A 426 5.25 7.28 -11.87
CA GLY A 426 3.87 7.12 -11.41
C GLY A 426 3.71 7.30 -9.90
N TYR A 427 2.53 7.75 -9.48
CA TYR A 427 2.16 7.74 -8.07
C TYR A 427 1.60 6.39 -7.67
N GLU A 428 2.10 5.84 -6.56
CA GLU A 428 1.73 4.53 -6.03
C GLU A 428 1.39 4.59 -4.54
N HIS A 429 0.49 3.70 -4.10
CA HIS A 429 0.09 3.63 -2.69
C HIS A 429 1.15 2.88 -1.88
N TYR A 430 1.70 3.54 -0.86
CA TYR A 430 2.74 2.95 -0.01
C TYR A 430 2.25 1.69 0.73
N GLY A 431 0.98 1.66 1.18
CA GLY A 431 0.37 0.48 1.83
C GLY A 431 0.11 -0.72 0.90
N GLY A 432 0.27 -0.55 -0.42
CA GLY A 432 0.14 -1.62 -1.42
C GLY A 432 1.39 -2.50 -1.58
N SER A 433 2.53 -2.11 -1.01
CA SER A 433 3.84 -2.72 -1.26
C SER A 433 3.88 -4.26 -1.06
N LEU A 434 3.16 -4.79 -0.06
CA LEU A 434 3.07 -6.24 0.15
C LEU A 434 2.25 -6.97 -0.92
N VAL A 435 1.16 -6.35 -1.39
CA VAL A 435 0.35 -6.89 -2.49
C VAL A 435 1.17 -6.88 -3.78
N GLU A 436 1.87 -5.78 -4.05
CA GLU A 436 2.77 -5.63 -5.19
C GLU A 436 3.95 -6.62 -5.16
N SER A 437 4.34 -7.11 -3.98
CA SER A 437 5.35 -8.17 -3.83
C SER A 437 4.78 -9.58 -4.05
N CYS A 438 3.45 -9.74 -4.15
CA CYS A 438 2.78 -11.03 -4.36
C CYS A 438 2.65 -11.34 -5.85
N LEU A 439 3.77 -11.60 -6.53
CA LEU A 439 3.82 -11.82 -7.98
C LEU A 439 4.22 -13.25 -8.32
N PRO A 440 3.37 -14.26 -8.03
CA PRO A 440 3.72 -15.66 -8.27
C PRO A 440 4.00 -15.87 -9.76
N ARG A 441 5.09 -16.59 -10.02
CA ARG A 441 5.57 -16.92 -11.36
C ARG A 441 5.56 -18.43 -11.51
N ILE A 442 4.95 -18.93 -12.58
CA ILE A 442 4.93 -20.36 -12.89
C ILE A 442 6.38 -20.82 -13.09
N PRO A 443 6.80 -21.91 -12.43
CA PRO A 443 8.07 -22.57 -12.68
C PRO A 443 8.14 -23.17 -14.09
N ASN A 444 9.11 -24.05 -14.34
CA ASN A 444 9.21 -24.73 -15.62
C ASN A 444 8.05 -25.72 -15.83
N LEU A 445 7.35 -25.57 -16.97
CA LEU A 445 6.41 -26.55 -17.49
C LEU A 445 7.15 -27.47 -18.45
N ARG A 446 7.09 -28.79 -18.23
CA ARG A 446 7.62 -29.77 -19.18
C ARG A 446 6.67 -30.92 -19.46
N ARG A 447 6.79 -31.52 -20.63
CA ARG A 447 6.05 -32.74 -20.97
C ARG A 447 6.60 -33.92 -20.18
N VAL A 448 5.71 -34.78 -19.71
CA VAL A 448 6.04 -36.01 -18.98
C VAL A 448 5.20 -37.18 -19.50
N SER A 449 5.68 -38.39 -19.25
CA SER A 449 5.00 -39.64 -19.63
C SER A 449 4.57 -40.47 -18.43
N CYS A 450 4.37 -39.85 -17.27
CA CYS A 450 4.14 -40.55 -15.99
C CYS A 450 2.90 -41.47 -16.00
N TRP A 451 1.90 -41.21 -16.84
CA TRP A 451 0.70 -42.06 -17.00
C TRP A 451 0.72 -42.91 -18.28
N GLY A 452 1.90 -43.14 -18.83
CA GLY A 452 2.12 -43.95 -20.02
C GLY A 452 1.59 -43.32 -21.31
N ARG A 453 1.60 -44.10 -22.40
CA ARG A 453 1.20 -43.65 -23.75
C ARG A 453 -0.29 -43.29 -23.88
N ALA A 454 -1.11 -43.64 -22.87
CA ALA A 454 -2.55 -43.41 -22.88
C ALA A 454 -2.94 -41.95 -22.55
N VAL A 455 -2.04 -41.17 -21.94
CA VAL A 455 -2.25 -39.74 -21.69
C VAL A 455 -1.20 -38.95 -22.48
N PRO A 456 -1.43 -38.74 -23.79
CA PRO A 456 -0.57 -37.87 -24.58
C PRO A 456 -0.64 -36.43 -24.03
N ASP A 457 0.46 -35.70 -24.13
CA ASP A 457 0.55 -34.28 -23.76
C ASP A 457 0.32 -33.97 -22.27
N LEU A 458 0.67 -34.89 -21.36
CA LEU A 458 0.71 -34.60 -19.93
C LEU A 458 1.85 -33.64 -19.61
N TRP A 459 1.55 -32.56 -18.90
CA TRP A 459 2.54 -31.60 -18.46
C TRP A 459 2.78 -31.71 -16.96
N ALA A 460 3.99 -31.39 -16.54
CA ALA A 460 4.38 -31.34 -15.15
C ALA A 460 4.97 -29.98 -14.79
N ILE A 461 4.65 -29.53 -13.57
CA ILE A 461 5.35 -28.45 -12.88
C ILE A 461 6.17 -29.10 -11.77
N GLU A 462 7.49 -28.92 -11.79
CA GLU A 462 8.33 -29.28 -10.65
C GLU A 462 7.98 -28.40 -9.46
N ALA A 463 7.85 -28.99 -8.27
CA ALA A 463 7.95 -28.17 -7.08
C ALA A 463 9.40 -27.73 -6.94
N GLY A 464 9.62 -26.43 -6.77
CA GLY A 464 10.90 -25.95 -6.25
C GLY A 464 11.14 -26.55 -4.87
N GLU A 465 12.40 -26.82 -4.54
CA GLU A 465 12.83 -27.24 -3.21
C GLU A 465 12.41 -26.25 -2.11
#